data_AF-A0A8J3H343-F1
#
_entry.id   AF-A0A8J3H343-F1
#
_cell.length_a   1.000
_cell.length_b   1.000
_cell.length_c   1.000
_cell.angle_alpha   90.00
_cell.angle_beta   90.00
_cell.angle_gamma   90.00
#
_symmetry.space_group_name_H-M   'P 1'
#
loop_
_entity.id
_entity.type
_entity.pdbx_description
1 polymer ?
#
loop_
_entity_poly.entity_id
_entity_poly.type
_entity_poly.pdbx_seq_one_letter_code
_entity_poly.pdbx_strand_id
1 'polypeptide(L)'
;MRALRTLPNLSVHKGRFLPKEKTRPLVGQEHIFVRVHDTEEKGSDVNLATHLLYDAFRERFDVALVLSQDTDLIEPLRVVTQDLKKVVGVGWLDASRPGKKHRAVTSFIRHANPSILGRCQFPDPVIGKGGVRFPKPLEWA
;
A
#
# COMPACT_ATOMS: atom_id res chain seq x y z
N MET A 1 5.98 -11.82 -7.18
CA MET A 1 6.89 -10.71 -7.56
C MET A 1 7.52 -10.82 -8.96
N ARG A 2 7.46 -11.95 -9.69
CA ARG A 2 8.13 -12.06 -11.00
C ARG A 2 7.56 -11.10 -12.06
N ALA A 3 6.22 -11.04 -12.19
CA ALA A 3 5.56 -10.11 -13.11
C ALA A 3 5.83 -8.64 -12.77
N LEU A 4 5.72 -8.24 -11.49
CA LEU A 4 6.01 -6.86 -11.07
C LEU A 4 7.44 -6.41 -11.43
N ARG A 5 8.42 -7.32 -11.37
CA ARG A 5 9.82 -7.04 -11.72
C ARG A 5 10.05 -6.80 -13.22
N THR A 6 9.05 -6.93 -14.08
CA THR A 6 9.16 -6.56 -15.50
C THR A 6 8.97 -5.05 -15.72
N LEU A 7 8.50 -4.31 -14.70
CA LEU A 7 8.31 -2.87 -14.79
C LEU A 7 9.65 -2.14 -14.55
N PRO A 8 10.10 -1.28 -15.49
CA PRO A 8 11.41 -0.63 -15.38
C PRO A 8 11.47 0.42 -14.25
N ASN A 9 10.34 1.05 -13.93
CA ASN A 9 10.25 2.15 -12.97
C ASN A 9 9.60 1.72 -11.64
N LEU A 10 9.81 0.46 -11.23
CA LEU A 10 9.29 -0.08 -9.98
C LEU A 10 10.42 -0.38 -9.00
N SER A 11 10.42 0.31 -7.86
CA SER A 11 11.18 -0.11 -6.69
C SER A 11 10.33 -1.01 -5.78
N VAL A 12 10.98 -1.99 -5.13
CA VAL A 12 10.32 -2.89 -4.19
C VAL A 12 11.06 -2.82 -2.87
N HIS A 13 10.37 -2.32 -1.84
CA HIS A 13 10.86 -2.22 -0.48
C HIS A 13 10.20 -3.34 0.32
N LYS A 14 10.99 -4.30 0.81
CA LYS A 14 10.45 -5.42 1.59
C LYS A 14 10.35 -5.03 3.06
N GLY A 15 9.17 -5.20 3.64
CA GLY A 15 8.98 -5.15 5.09
C GLY A 15 9.61 -6.35 5.79
N ARG A 16 9.60 -6.32 7.12
CA ARG A 16 10.08 -7.43 7.96
C ARG A 16 8.89 -8.01 8.71
N PHE A 17 8.76 -9.33 8.64
CA PHE A 17 7.81 -10.05 9.46
C PHE A 17 8.54 -10.67 10.65
N LEU A 18 8.01 -10.47 11.84
CA LEU A 18 8.56 -11.01 13.08
C LEU A 18 7.63 -12.08 13.64
N PRO A 19 7.98 -13.37 13.51
CA PRO A 19 7.26 -14.42 14.21
C PRO A 19 7.55 -14.31 15.71
N LYS A 20 6.50 -14.42 16.51
CA LYS A 20 6.56 -14.36 17.97
C LYS A 20 5.56 -15.36 18.54
N GLU A 21 5.92 -15.99 19.65
CA GLU A 21 4.93 -16.67 20.46
C GLU A 21 4.23 -15.64 21.35
N LYS A 22 2.90 -15.65 21.32
CA LYS A 22 2.08 -14.77 22.13
C LYS A 22 0.90 -15.53 22.72
N THR A 23 0.47 -15.08 23.88
CA THR A 23 -0.77 -15.55 24.49
C THR A 23 -1.93 -14.66 24.02
N ARG A 24 -3.02 -15.27 23.56
CA ARG A 24 -4.23 -14.60 23.05
C ARG A 24 -5.49 -15.24 23.64
N PRO A 25 -6.60 -14.49 23.79
CA PRO A 25 -7.87 -15.08 24.20
C PRO A 25 -8.40 -16.02 23.12
N LEU A 26 -9.02 -17.13 23.54
CA LEU A 26 -9.69 -18.06 22.64
C LEU A 26 -10.99 -17.43 22.12
N VAL A 27 -11.21 -17.51 20.81
CA VAL A 27 -12.42 -16.95 20.18
C VAL A 27 -13.67 -17.60 20.78
N GLY A 28 -14.60 -16.76 21.27
CA GLY A 28 -15.82 -17.21 21.95
C GLY A 28 -15.66 -17.63 23.41
N GLN A 29 -14.43 -17.64 23.95
CA GLN A 29 -14.13 -17.94 25.35
C GLN A 29 -13.05 -16.99 25.87
N GLU A 30 -13.40 -15.71 26.01
CA GLU A 30 -12.46 -14.61 26.28
C GLU A 30 -11.67 -14.75 27.60
N HIS A 31 -12.12 -15.60 28.52
CA HIS A 31 -11.43 -15.91 29.78
C HIS A 31 -10.35 -16.99 29.64
N ILE A 32 -10.32 -17.73 28.53
CA ILE A 32 -9.34 -18.78 28.26
C ILE A 32 -8.27 -18.22 27.32
N PHE A 33 -7.02 -18.43 27.70
CA PHE A 33 -5.85 -17.93 26.98
C PHE A 33 -5.02 -19.08 26.42
N VAL A 34 -4.64 -18.98 25.14
CA VAL A 34 -3.83 -19.99 24.44
C VAL A 34 -2.56 -19.37 23.86
N ARG A 35 -1.48 -20.16 23.80
CA ARG A 35 -0.24 -19.78 23.12
C ARG A 35 -0.42 -20.00 21.61
N VAL A 36 -0.09 -18.97 20.84
CA VAL A 36 -0.15 -18.99 19.37
C VAL A 36 1.17 -18.50 18.78
N HIS A 37 1.50 -19.00 17.60
CA HIS A 37 2.51 -18.38 16.74
C HIS A 37 1.86 -17.24 15.97
N ASP A 38 2.24 -16.01 16.32
CA ASP A 38 1.73 -14.78 15.73
C ASP A 38 2.84 -14.17 14.86
N THR A 39 2.49 -13.73 13.65
CA THR A 39 3.46 -13.11 12.74
C THR A 39 3.05 -11.67 12.48
N GLU A 40 3.83 -10.73 13.02
CA GLU A 40 3.55 -9.31 12.87
C GLU A 40 4.38 -8.72 11.73
N GLU A 41 3.71 -8.01 10.81
CA GLU A 41 4.36 -7.06 9.92
C GLU A 41 4.97 -5.93 10.78
N LYS A 42 6.19 -5.49 10.41
CA LYS A 42 6.82 -4.32 11.02
C LYS A 42 7.31 -3.36 9.96
N GLY A 43 6.83 -2.13 10.10
CA GLY A 43 7.45 -0.93 9.57
C GLY A 43 7.03 -0.58 8.15
N SER A 44 6.04 -1.24 7.54
CA SER A 44 5.52 -0.82 6.23
C SER A 44 5.13 0.64 6.20
N ASP A 45 4.42 1.08 7.23
CA ASP A 45 3.77 2.40 7.31
C ASP A 45 4.84 3.47 7.55
N VAL A 46 5.78 3.17 8.44
CA VAL A 46 6.97 3.99 8.70
C VAL A 46 7.83 4.13 7.45
N ASN A 47 8.09 3.03 6.73
CA ASN A 47 8.87 3.07 5.49
C ASN A 47 8.18 3.91 4.42
N LEU A 48 6.87 3.72 4.23
CA LEU A 48 6.09 4.48 3.26
C LEU A 48 6.10 5.99 3.58
N ALA A 49 5.83 6.36 4.83
CA ALA A 49 5.89 7.74 5.30
C ALA A 49 7.28 8.35 5.09
N THR A 50 8.33 7.60 5.44
CA THR A 50 9.72 8.05 5.32
C THR A 50 10.10 8.32 3.87
N HIS A 51 9.79 7.40 2.95
CA HIS A 51 10.08 7.59 1.54
C HIS A 51 9.30 8.76 0.93
N LEU A 52 8.01 8.89 1.26
CA LEU A 52 7.19 10.01 0.79
C LEU A 52 7.77 11.37 1.24
N LEU A 53 8.09 11.50 2.53
CA LEU A 53 8.69 12.72 3.07
C LEU A 53 10.08 12.98 2.47
N TYR A 54 10.94 11.97 2.45
CA TYR A 54 12.29 12.08 1.93
C TYR A 54 12.31 12.55 0.47
N ASP A 55 11.46 11.96 -0.38
CA ASP A 55 11.37 12.33 -1.78
C ASP A 55 10.74 13.72 -1.96
N ALA A 56 9.80 14.12 -1.09
CA ALA A 56 9.22 15.46 -1.11
C ALA A 56 10.27 16.53 -0.76
N PHE A 57 11.00 16.37 0.34
CA PHE A 57 12.08 17.28 0.76
C PHE A 57 13.23 17.36 -0.24
N ARG A 58 13.45 16.30 -1.01
CA ARG A 58 14.47 16.23 -2.05
C ARG A 58 13.97 16.70 -3.42
N GLU A 59 12.74 17.19 -3.52
CA GLU A 59 12.14 17.66 -4.78
C GLU A 59 12.16 16.58 -5.88
N ARG A 60 11.95 15.31 -5.51
CA ARG A 60 12.03 14.15 -6.44
C ARG A 60 10.71 13.83 -7.14
N PHE A 61 9.64 14.54 -6.78
CA PHE A 61 8.36 14.47 -7.47
C PHE A 61 7.60 15.80 -7.42
N ASP A 62 6.71 15.99 -8.40
CA ASP A 62 5.75 17.10 -8.45
C ASP A 62 4.39 16.68 -7.87
N VAL A 63 3.98 15.45 -8.18
CA VAL A 63 2.72 14.84 -7.75
C VAL A 63 2.97 13.43 -7.24
N ALA A 64 2.41 13.08 -6.08
CA ALA A 64 2.41 11.71 -5.57
C ALA A 64 0.99 11.13 -5.51
N LEU A 65 0.87 9.83 -5.72
CA LEU A 65 -0.35 9.06 -5.44
C LEU A 65 -0.02 7.99 -4.39
N VAL A 66 -0.60 8.12 -3.20
CA VAL A 66 -0.43 7.18 -2.10
C VAL A 66 -1.57 6.17 -2.11
N LEU A 67 -1.25 4.89 -2.27
CA LEU A 67 -2.22 3.79 -2.27
C LEU A 67 -2.31 3.16 -0.87
N SER A 68 -2.78 3.93 0.10
CA SER A 68 -3.05 3.46 1.47
C SER A 68 -4.13 4.33 2.10
N GLN A 69 -5.00 3.70 2.88
CA GLN A 69 -6.06 4.36 3.66
C GLN A 69 -5.74 4.36 5.17
N ASP A 70 -4.49 4.03 5.52
CA ASP A 70 -4.02 4.00 6.90
C ASP A 70 -3.98 5.41 7.49
N THR A 71 -4.65 5.59 8.64
CA THR A 71 -4.71 6.87 9.33
C THR A 71 -3.38 7.28 9.94
N ASP A 72 -2.44 6.37 10.12
CA ASP A 72 -1.09 6.70 10.61
C ASP A 72 -0.30 7.52 9.58
N LEU A 73 -0.74 7.54 8.31
CA LEU A 73 -0.16 8.36 7.25
C LEU A 73 -0.74 9.79 7.17
N ILE A 74 -1.68 10.17 8.03
CA ILE A 74 -2.29 11.51 7.98
C ILE A 74 -1.27 12.62 8.21
N GLU A 75 -0.37 12.46 9.18
CA GLU A 75 0.64 13.47 9.48
C GLU A 75 1.68 13.63 8.36
N PRO A 76 2.29 12.57 7.80
CA PRO A 76 3.20 12.73 6.66
C PRO A 76 2.49 13.32 5.43
N LEU A 77 1.21 12.98 5.19
CA LEU A 77 0.41 13.61 4.13
C LEU A 77 0.22 15.11 4.37
N ARG A 78 -0.09 15.51 5.63
CA ARG A 78 -0.24 16.91 6.03
C ARG A 78 1.06 17.68 5.79
N VAL A 79 2.19 17.16 6.22
CA VAL A 79 3.51 17.81 6.02
C VAL A 79 3.78 18.03 4.54
N VAL A 80 3.62 17.00 3.70
CA VAL A 80 3.92 17.11 2.27
C VAL A 80 2.97 18.07 1.55
N THR A 81 1.68 18.03 1.87
CA THR A 81 0.68 18.86 1.17
C THR A 81 0.60 20.29 1.69
N GLN A 82 0.67 20.47 3.01
CA GLN A 82 0.42 21.76 3.66
C GLN A 82 1.72 22.51 3.97
N ASP A 83 2.79 21.82 4.36
CA ASP A 83 4.05 22.47 4.71
C ASP A 83 4.94 22.60 3.47
N LEU A 84 5.09 21.53 2.69
CA LEU A 84 5.89 21.50 1.46
C LEU A 84 5.11 21.89 0.19
N LYS A 85 3.79 22.13 0.30
CA LYS A 85 2.92 22.58 -0.80
C LYS A 85 2.94 21.66 -2.05
N LYS A 86 3.27 20.38 -1.88
CA LYS A 86 3.25 19.39 -2.96
C LYS A 86 1.84 18.83 -3.18
N VAL A 87 1.56 18.35 -4.39
CA VAL A 87 0.27 17.73 -4.71
C VAL A 87 0.33 16.25 -4.35
N VAL A 88 -0.54 15.80 -3.45
CA VAL A 88 -0.64 14.39 -3.07
C VAL A 88 -2.08 13.92 -3.16
N GLY A 89 -2.30 12.89 -3.98
CA GLY A 89 -3.55 12.16 -4.04
C GLY A 89 -3.50 10.90 -3.18
N VAL A 90 -4.66 10.47 -2.68
CA VAL A 90 -4.83 9.14 -2.06
C VAL A 90 -5.72 8.26 -2.92
N GLY A 91 -5.28 7.03 -3.17
CA GLY A 91 -6.10 5.98 -3.77
C GLY A 91 -7.05 5.38 -2.74
N TRP A 92 -8.35 5.49 -2.99
CA TRP A 92 -9.39 4.97 -2.11
C TRP A 92 -9.86 3.61 -2.63
N LEU A 93 -9.48 2.54 -1.94
CA LEU A 93 -9.67 1.16 -2.42
C LEU A 93 -11.01 0.56 -1.99
N ASP A 94 -11.64 1.12 -0.97
CA ASP A 94 -12.96 0.68 -0.52
C ASP A 94 -14.10 1.43 -1.25
N ALA A 95 -15.30 0.85 -1.23
CA ALA A 95 -16.52 1.45 -1.75
C ALA A 95 -17.16 2.48 -0.79
N SER A 96 -16.56 2.71 0.37
CA SER A 96 -17.04 3.65 1.37
C SER A 96 -16.65 5.09 1.03
N ARG A 97 -17.22 6.04 1.79
CA ARG A 97 -16.88 7.45 1.64
C ARG A 97 -15.49 7.70 2.25
N PRO A 98 -14.66 8.55 1.61
CA PRO A 98 -13.38 8.88 2.18
C PRO A 98 -13.44 9.42 3.61
N GLY A 99 -12.42 9.12 4.41
CA GLY A 99 -12.32 9.66 5.77
C GLY A 99 -12.21 11.18 5.77
N LYS A 100 -12.82 11.85 6.76
CA LYS A 100 -12.73 13.32 6.91
C LYS A 100 -11.28 13.79 7.04
N LYS A 101 -10.46 13.06 7.82
CA LYS A 101 -9.03 13.37 8.03
C LYS A 101 -8.26 13.32 6.71
N HIS A 102 -8.44 12.27 5.92
CA HIS A 102 -7.80 12.12 4.60
C HIS A 102 -8.12 13.31 3.70
N ARG A 103 -9.41 13.66 3.54
CA ARG A 103 -9.81 14.81 2.71
C ARG A 103 -9.17 16.13 3.14
N ALA A 104 -8.89 16.31 4.42
CA ALA A 104 -8.29 17.54 4.94
C ALA A 104 -6.79 17.67 4.62
N VAL A 105 -6.11 16.56 4.33
CA VAL A 105 -4.63 16.51 4.17
C VAL A 105 -4.20 15.99 2.80
N THR A 106 -5.12 15.83 1.85
CA THR A 106 -4.84 15.35 0.49
C THR A 106 -5.36 16.34 -0.53
N SER A 107 -4.65 16.51 -1.64
CA SER A 107 -5.06 17.38 -2.74
C SER A 107 -6.23 16.80 -3.53
N PHE A 108 -6.32 15.48 -3.64
CA PHE A 108 -7.43 14.78 -4.27
C PHE A 108 -7.55 13.34 -3.77
N ILE A 109 -8.70 12.72 -4.01
CA ILE A 109 -8.95 11.31 -3.70
C ILE A 109 -9.41 10.62 -4.98
N ARG A 110 -8.82 9.45 -5.27
CA ARG A 110 -9.16 8.66 -6.46
C ARG A 110 -9.63 7.28 -6.06
N HIS A 111 -10.91 6.99 -6.27
CA HIS A 111 -11.45 5.67 -6.01
C HIS A 111 -10.91 4.64 -7.00
N ALA A 112 -10.38 3.53 -6.50
CA ALA A 112 -10.14 2.35 -7.30
C ALA A 112 -11.47 1.58 -7.39
N ASN A 113 -11.98 1.44 -8.61
CA ASN A 113 -13.20 0.68 -8.86
C ASN A 113 -12.90 -0.49 -9.80
N PRO A 114 -13.78 -1.51 -9.86
CA PRO A 114 -13.56 -2.69 -10.69
C PRO A 114 -13.29 -2.38 -12.17
N SER A 115 -13.92 -1.34 -12.72
CA SER A 115 -13.70 -0.92 -14.12
C SER A 115 -12.28 -0.41 -14.36
N ILE A 116 -11.75 0.43 -13.46
CA ILE A 116 -10.35 0.88 -13.50
C ILE A 116 -9.42 -0.31 -13.34
N LEU A 117 -9.63 -1.15 -12.33
CA LEU A 117 -8.77 -2.29 -12.05
C LEU A 117 -8.74 -3.28 -13.22
N GLY A 118 -9.87 -3.54 -13.87
CA GLY A 118 -9.96 -4.42 -15.04
C GLY A 118 -9.16 -3.91 -16.24
N ARG A 119 -9.08 -2.58 -16.43
CA ARG A 119 -8.28 -1.95 -17.49
C ARG A 119 -6.79 -1.84 -17.15
N CYS A 120 -6.43 -1.95 -15.87
CA CYS A 120 -5.07 -1.79 -15.36
C CYS A 120 -4.39 -3.14 -15.02
N GLN A 121 -4.83 -4.23 -15.66
CA GLN A 121 -4.18 -5.53 -15.53
C GLN A 121 -2.93 -5.61 -16.40
N PHE A 122 -2.01 -6.50 -16.03
CA PHE A 122 -0.91 -6.88 -16.91
C PHE A 122 -1.44 -7.56 -18.19
N PRO A 123 -0.68 -7.50 -19.31
CA PRO A 123 -0.95 -8.35 -20.47
C PRO A 123 -0.93 -9.83 -20.10
N ASP A 124 -1.77 -10.63 -20.76
CA ASP A 124 -1.75 -12.09 -20.62
C ASP A 124 -1.19 -12.74 -21.90
N PRO A 125 -0.02 -13.40 -21.84
CA PRO A 125 0.86 -13.58 -20.68
C PRO A 125 1.83 -12.40 -20.48
N VAL A 126 2.33 -12.25 -19.25
CA VAL A 126 3.44 -11.35 -18.97
C VAL A 126 4.74 -11.97 -19.45
N ILE A 127 5.52 -11.23 -20.24
CA ILE A 127 6.83 -11.67 -20.72
C ILE A 127 7.91 -11.19 -19.75
N GLY A 128 8.54 -12.16 -19.07
CA GLY A 128 9.65 -11.95 -18.17
C GLY A 128 11.01 -11.88 -18.86
N LYS A 129 12.05 -11.67 -18.05
CA LYS A 129 13.45 -11.72 -18.51
C LYS A 129 13.74 -13.06 -19.18
N GLY A 130 14.41 -13.03 -20.34
CA GLY A 130 14.75 -14.23 -21.11
C GLY A 130 13.57 -14.88 -21.84
N GLY A 131 12.44 -14.19 -22.01
CA GLY A 131 11.28 -14.70 -22.75
C GLY A 131 10.37 -15.63 -21.95
N VAL A 132 10.60 -15.79 -20.64
CA VAL A 132 9.75 -16.61 -19.77
C VAL A 132 8.33 -16.06 -19.74
N ARG A 133 7.33 -16.89 -20.04
CA ARG A 133 5.90 -16.51 -20.04
C ARG A 133 5.27 -16.77 -18.68
N PHE A 134 4.61 -15.77 -18.11
CA PHE A 134 3.78 -15.92 -16.92
C PHE A 134 2.30 -15.74 -17.32
N PRO A 135 1.53 -16.84 -17.44
CA PRO A 135 0.11 -16.74 -17.76
C PRO A 135 -0.67 -16.10 -16.60
N LYS A 136 -1.77 -15.42 -16.91
CA LYS A 136 -2.73 -14.97 -15.91
C LYS A 136 -3.31 -16.18 -15.16
N PRO A 137 -3.43 -16.15 -13.83
CA PRO A 137 -4.10 -17.21 -13.09
C PRO A 137 -5.54 -17.39 -13.58
N LEU A 138 -5.96 -18.64 -13.80
CA LEU A 138 -7.32 -18.99 -14.25
C LEU A 138 -8.41 -18.42 -13.34
N GLU A 139 -8.16 -18.38 -12.03
CA GLU A 139 -9.09 -17.86 -11.02
C GLU A 139 -9.27 -16.33 -11.09
N TRP A 140 -8.44 -15.62 -11.85
CA TRP A 140 -8.52 -14.16 -12.00
C TRP A 140 -9.26 -13.74 -13.27
N ALA A 141 -9.83 -14.69 -14.02
CA ALA A 141 -10.53 -14.48 -15.28
C ALA A 141 -11.60 -13.39 -15.18
#